data_AF-A0A133VH88-F1
#
_entry.id   AF-A0A133VH88-F1
#
_cell.length_a   1.000
_cell.length_b   1.000
_cell.length_c   1.000
_cell.angle_alpha   90.00
_cell.angle_beta   90.00
_cell.angle_gamma   90.00
#
_symmetry.space_group_name_H-M   'P 1'
#
loop_
_entity.id
_entity.type
_entity.pdbx_description
1 polymer ?
#
loop_
_entity_poly.entity_id
_entity_poly.type
_entity_poly.pdbx_seq_one_letter_code
_entity_poly.pdbx_strand_id
1 'polypeptide(L)'
;MNKSRKLLIGTILSILVAVAIFGITWSGRDQLNKKNTNYSKISKNLRKSVELVKIGNDPSDSLKNSLEQYNKMVKGENFENQLETLNGEIKSFFNSLISQGKEVKVEKIGNLNKKIGTMASKLGIGLPIAYKYPSMLILCLSVSLAFIGNYLCRKFIDWKKLEEDKESLSNFRKKYRESKRKKGKKKRKLELQEEDYEDIQRNIWQVSIKQAIFYLPFFVIFLAWLGFVYGDWIVAFLPFNWLSSGLLRYIGVSFNYYGWFFLSFFGFAYFWREILVPE
;
A
#
# COMPACT_ATOMS: atom_id res chain seq x y z
N MET A 1 17.80 30.14 2.96
CA MET A 1 18.29 28.74 2.89
C MET A 1 18.23 28.24 1.44
N ASN A 2 19.36 27.83 0.86
CA ASN A 2 19.49 27.46 -0.56
C ASN A 2 18.61 26.23 -0.92
N LYS A 3 18.01 26.19 -2.12
CA LYS A 3 17.08 25.14 -2.58
C LYS A 3 17.68 23.74 -2.48
N SER A 4 18.98 23.62 -2.74
CA SER A 4 19.77 22.39 -2.56
C SER A 4 19.79 21.89 -1.11
N ARG A 5 19.96 22.78 -0.11
CA ARG A 5 19.96 22.41 1.31
C ARG A 5 18.59 21.90 1.78
N LYS A 6 17.49 22.52 1.31
CA LYS A 6 16.12 22.06 1.61
C LYS A 6 15.89 20.63 1.13
N LEU A 7 16.31 20.32 -0.10
CA LEU A 7 16.15 18.99 -0.66
C LEU A 7 17.01 17.96 0.07
N LEU A 8 18.26 18.29 0.40
CA LEU A 8 19.15 17.40 1.14
C LEU A 8 18.58 17.07 2.53
N ILE A 9 18.11 18.08 3.27
CA ILE A 9 17.44 17.87 4.57
C ILE A 9 16.21 16.97 4.42
N GLY A 10 15.37 17.22 3.41
CA GLY A 10 14.20 16.38 3.12
C GLY A 10 14.56 14.92 2.83
N THR A 11 15.68 14.68 2.14
CA THR A 11 16.12 13.32 1.82
C THR A 11 16.62 12.57 3.04
N ILE A 12 17.40 13.24 3.89
CA ILE A 12 17.87 12.66 5.16
C ILE A 12 16.66 12.33 6.04
N LEU A 13 15.70 13.25 6.15
CA LEU A 13 14.48 13.01 6.92
C LEU A 13 13.68 11.81 6.39
N SER A 14 13.54 11.68 5.07
CA SER A 14 12.84 10.55 4.45
C SER A 14 13.56 9.22 4.70
N ILE A 15 14.89 9.21 4.68
CA ILE A 15 15.69 8.02 5.01
C ILE A 15 15.48 7.64 6.49
N LEU A 16 15.54 8.61 7.41
CA LEU A 16 15.31 8.37 8.83
C LEU A 16 13.91 7.81 9.09
N VAL A 17 12.88 8.33 8.41
CA VAL A 17 11.51 7.81 8.50
C VAL A 17 11.44 6.38 7.98
N ALA A 18 12.05 6.07 6.84
CA ALA A 18 12.07 4.72 6.29
C ALA A 18 12.77 3.72 7.25
N VAL A 19 13.90 4.11 7.84
CA VAL A 19 14.65 3.28 8.81
C VAL A 19 13.86 3.09 10.11
N ALA A 20 13.21 4.15 10.61
CA ALA A 20 12.36 4.05 11.80
C ALA A 20 11.17 3.10 11.56
N ILE A 21 10.49 3.23 10.42
CA ILE A 21 9.40 2.32 10.04
C ILE A 21 9.92 0.89 9.94
N PHE A 22 11.11 0.71 9.35
CA PHE A 22 11.75 -0.61 9.26
C PHE A 22 11.97 -1.24 10.63
N GLY A 23 12.49 -0.48 11.61
CA GLY A 23 12.69 -0.97 12.97
C GLY A 23 11.37 -1.31 13.68
N ILE A 24 10.33 -0.50 13.51
CA ILE A 24 9.02 -0.70 14.15
C ILE A 24 8.34 -1.98 13.66
N THR A 25 8.36 -2.23 12.36
CA THR A 25 7.73 -3.41 11.76
C THR A 25 8.53 -4.69 11.98
N TRP A 26 9.87 -4.61 11.97
CA TRP A 26 10.74 -5.74 12.29
C TRP A 26 10.53 -6.20 13.73
N SER A 27 10.65 -5.28 14.70
CA SER A 27 10.40 -5.57 16.11
C SER A 27 8.95 -6.01 16.38
N GLY A 28 7.99 -5.42 15.68
CA GLY A 28 6.58 -5.78 15.80
C GLY A 28 6.30 -7.23 15.38
N ARG A 29 7.00 -7.75 14.37
CA ARG A 29 6.88 -9.15 13.96
C ARG A 29 7.37 -10.10 15.04
N ASP A 30 8.52 -9.83 15.64
CA ASP A 30 9.10 -10.69 16.68
C ASP A 30 8.21 -10.75 17.94
N GLN A 31 7.59 -9.63 18.30
CA GLN A 31 6.63 -9.56 19.40
C GLN A 31 5.36 -10.37 19.13
N LEU A 32 4.92 -10.44 17.86
CA LEU A 32 3.74 -11.20 17.47
C LEU A 32 3.89 -12.70 17.74
N ASN A 33 5.11 -13.23 17.61
CA ASN A 33 5.41 -14.66 17.69
C ASN A 33 5.46 -15.23 19.12
N LYS A 34 5.68 -14.41 20.16
CA LYS A 34 5.99 -14.90 21.51
C LYS A 34 4.81 -14.89 22.50
N LYS A 35 3.81 -14.02 22.33
CA LYS A 35 2.70 -13.87 23.31
C LYS A 35 1.32 -13.58 22.71
N ASN A 36 1.27 -13.01 21.50
CA ASN A 36 0.04 -12.39 20.97
C ASN A 36 -0.55 -13.10 19.75
N THR A 37 -0.10 -14.34 19.48
CA THR A 37 -0.47 -15.11 18.29
C THR A 37 -1.98 -15.29 18.15
N ASN A 38 -2.68 -15.59 19.26
CA ASN A 38 -4.13 -15.77 19.24
C ASN A 38 -4.84 -14.44 18.94
N TYR A 39 -4.45 -13.35 19.62
CA TYR A 39 -5.06 -12.03 19.40
C TYR A 39 -4.83 -11.49 17.98
N SER A 40 -3.64 -11.73 17.41
CA SER A 40 -3.35 -11.45 16.01
C SER A 40 -4.28 -12.20 15.07
N LYS A 41 -4.45 -13.52 15.27
CA LYS A 41 -5.35 -14.35 14.46
C LYS A 41 -6.81 -13.91 14.59
N ILE A 42 -7.26 -13.54 15.79
CA ILE A 42 -8.58 -12.94 16.02
C ILE A 42 -8.74 -11.69 15.16
N SER A 43 -7.81 -10.73 15.27
CA SER A 43 -7.88 -9.49 14.49
C SER A 43 -7.84 -9.72 12.98
N LYS A 44 -7.00 -10.66 12.49
CA LYS A 44 -6.95 -11.07 11.08
C LYS A 44 -8.31 -11.60 10.60
N ASN A 45 -8.91 -12.51 11.37
CA ASN A 45 -10.20 -13.12 11.03
C ASN A 45 -11.37 -12.13 11.11
N LEU A 46 -11.35 -11.18 12.06
CA LEU A 46 -12.35 -10.10 12.12
C LEU A 46 -12.23 -9.16 10.91
N ARG A 47 -11.01 -8.80 10.49
CA ARG A 47 -10.81 -8.02 9.26
C ARG A 47 -11.32 -8.76 8.02
N LYS A 48 -11.05 -10.06 7.91
CA LYS A 48 -11.61 -10.91 6.84
C LYS A 48 -13.13 -10.97 6.88
N SER A 49 -13.72 -11.01 8.08
CA SER A 49 -15.18 -10.96 8.25
C SER A 49 -15.76 -9.65 7.74
N VAL A 50 -15.11 -8.51 8.01
CA VAL A 50 -15.50 -7.20 7.46
C VAL A 50 -15.42 -7.20 5.93
N GLU A 51 -14.34 -7.72 5.35
CA GLU A 51 -14.19 -7.86 3.91
C GLU A 51 -15.32 -8.69 3.29
N LEU A 52 -15.64 -9.85 3.87
CA LEU A 52 -16.71 -10.72 3.39
C LEU A 52 -18.06 -10.00 3.40
N VAL A 53 -18.40 -9.31 4.49
CA VAL A 53 -19.63 -8.51 4.58
C VAL A 53 -19.68 -7.43 3.50
N LYS A 54 -18.57 -6.71 3.25
CA LYS A 54 -18.53 -5.66 2.23
C LYS A 54 -18.70 -6.19 0.80
N ILE A 55 -18.34 -7.44 0.55
CA ILE A 55 -18.48 -8.10 -0.75
C ILE A 55 -19.84 -8.84 -0.84
N GLY A 56 -20.68 -8.80 0.21
CA GLY A 56 -21.98 -9.48 0.27
C GLY A 56 -21.91 -10.98 0.53
N ASN A 57 -20.77 -11.46 1.05
CA ASN A 57 -20.54 -12.85 1.42
C ASN A 57 -20.81 -13.09 2.92
N ASP A 58 -21.06 -14.35 3.29
CA ASP A 58 -21.29 -14.74 4.68
C ASP A 58 -19.98 -14.72 5.49
N PRO A 59 -19.88 -13.94 6.58
CA PRO A 59 -18.68 -13.88 7.43
C PRO A 59 -18.58 -15.04 8.45
N SER A 60 -19.58 -15.92 8.55
CA SER A 60 -19.73 -16.90 9.64
C SER A 60 -18.49 -17.75 9.89
N ASP A 61 -17.83 -18.26 8.85
CA ASP A 61 -16.63 -19.10 9.02
C ASP A 61 -15.45 -18.30 9.60
N SER A 62 -15.28 -17.06 9.16
CA SER A 62 -14.24 -16.18 9.70
C SER A 62 -14.54 -15.80 11.15
N LEU A 63 -15.81 -15.59 11.49
CA LEU A 63 -16.26 -15.33 12.87
C LEU A 63 -16.09 -16.56 13.77
N LYS A 64 -16.41 -17.77 13.30
CA LYS A 64 -16.18 -19.04 14.03
C LYS A 64 -14.70 -19.26 14.32
N ASN A 65 -13.85 -19.08 13.31
CA ASN A 65 -12.40 -19.16 13.48
C ASN A 65 -11.90 -18.12 14.49
N SER A 66 -12.44 -16.90 14.45
CA SER A 66 -12.13 -15.86 15.42
C SER A 66 -12.56 -16.23 16.84
N LEU A 67 -13.75 -16.81 17.01
CA LEU A 67 -14.26 -17.27 18.31
C LEU A 67 -13.39 -18.39 18.89
N GLU A 68 -12.93 -19.32 18.06
CA GLU A 68 -12.03 -20.39 18.48
C GLU A 68 -10.69 -19.83 19.01
N GLN A 69 -10.10 -18.87 18.30
CA GLN A 69 -8.86 -18.23 18.75
C GLN A 69 -9.08 -17.37 20.00
N TYR A 70 -10.24 -16.74 20.13
CA TYR A 70 -10.63 -16.03 21.34
C TYR A 70 -10.73 -16.97 22.54
N ASN A 71 -11.40 -18.11 22.39
CA ASN A 71 -11.47 -19.11 23.46
C ASN A 71 -10.07 -19.62 23.87
N LYS A 72 -9.16 -19.80 22.91
CA LYS A 72 -7.75 -20.14 23.18
C LYS A 72 -6.98 -19.05 23.91
N MET A 73 -7.26 -17.77 23.61
CA MET A 73 -6.63 -16.62 24.28
C MET A 73 -7.05 -16.49 25.74
N VAL A 74 -8.27 -16.91 26.06
CA VAL A 74 -8.93 -16.71 27.36
C VAL A 74 -8.87 -18.00 28.21
N LYS A 75 -8.35 -19.10 27.67
CA LYS A 75 -8.27 -20.40 28.37
C LYS A 75 -7.17 -20.40 29.42
N GLY A 76 -7.53 -20.71 30.67
CA GLY A 76 -6.58 -20.86 31.79
C GLY A 76 -6.27 -19.57 32.54
N GLU A 77 -6.90 -18.45 32.18
CA GLU A 77 -6.82 -17.20 32.93
C GLU A 77 -7.86 -17.21 34.07
N ASN A 78 -7.41 -16.87 35.29
CA ASN A 78 -8.31 -16.68 36.42
C ASN A 78 -8.93 -15.27 36.33
N PHE A 79 -10.17 -15.21 35.87
CA PHE A 79 -10.87 -13.93 35.72
C PHE A 79 -11.37 -13.39 37.06
N GLU A 80 -11.14 -12.10 37.31
CA GLU A 80 -11.98 -11.34 38.24
C GLU A 80 -13.43 -11.28 37.70
N ASN A 81 -14.42 -11.13 38.58
CA ASN A 81 -15.86 -11.11 38.23
C ASN A 81 -16.21 -10.19 37.03
N GLN A 82 -15.51 -9.06 36.89
CA GLN A 82 -15.73 -8.12 35.77
C GLN A 82 -15.24 -8.66 34.41
N LEU A 83 -14.16 -9.45 34.40
CA LEU A 83 -13.62 -10.07 33.19
C LEU A 83 -14.49 -11.24 32.73
N GLU A 84 -15.09 -11.96 33.67
CA GLU A 84 -16.03 -13.04 33.37
C GLU A 84 -17.30 -12.51 32.68
N THR A 85 -17.84 -11.40 33.17
CA THR A 85 -18.99 -10.71 32.55
C THR A 85 -18.67 -10.29 31.11
N LEU A 86 -17.53 -9.63 30.90
CA LEU A 86 -17.08 -9.20 29.57
C LEU A 86 -16.86 -10.40 28.63
N ASN A 87 -16.33 -11.51 29.14
CA ASN A 87 -16.14 -12.73 28.38
C ASN A 87 -17.47 -13.33 27.91
N GLY A 88 -18.47 -13.37 28.80
CA GLY A 88 -19.84 -13.79 28.47
C GLY A 88 -20.46 -12.93 27.37
N GLU A 89 -20.33 -11.60 27.49
CA GLU A 89 -20.80 -10.66 26.47
C GLU A 89 -20.11 -10.87 25.11
N ILE A 90 -18.80 -11.08 25.08
CA ILE A 90 -18.06 -11.29 23.83
C ILE A 90 -18.54 -12.58 23.14
N LYS A 91 -18.69 -13.67 23.89
CA LYS A 91 -19.16 -14.96 23.36
C LYS A 91 -20.59 -14.88 22.84
N SER A 92 -21.51 -14.25 23.58
CA SER A 92 -22.88 -14.05 23.12
C SER A 92 -22.94 -13.18 21.86
N PHE A 93 -22.09 -12.15 21.78
CA PHE A 93 -22.00 -11.29 20.62
C PHE A 93 -21.46 -12.03 19.39
N PHE A 94 -20.45 -12.90 19.53
CA PHE A 94 -20.02 -13.79 18.46
C PHE A 94 -21.16 -14.68 17.95
N ASN A 95 -21.87 -15.35 18.85
CA ASN A 95 -22.97 -16.24 18.48
C ASN A 95 -24.09 -15.49 17.73
N SER A 96 -24.42 -14.28 18.19
CA SER A 96 -25.40 -13.41 17.52
C SER A 96 -24.97 -13.00 16.11
N LEU A 97 -23.69 -12.73 15.89
CA LEU A 97 -23.20 -12.39 14.55
C LEU A 97 -23.14 -13.61 13.64
N ILE A 98 -22.73 -14.77 14.17
CA ILE A 98 -22.70 -16.02 13.39
C ILE A 98 -24.12 -16.42 12.97
N SER A 99 -25.13 -16.24 13.83
CA SER A 99 -26.53 -16.57 13.46
C SER A 99 -27.14 -15.63 12.43
N GLN A 100 -26.68 -14.38 12.35
CA GLN A 100 -27.13 -13.41 11.34
C GLN A 100 -26.59 -13.70 9.92
N GLY A 101 -25.51 -14.48 9.78
CA GLY A 101 -24.93 -14.84 8.50
C GLY A 101 -24.68 -13.63 7.58
N LYS A 102 -25.29 -13.63 6.39
CA LYS A 102 -25.13 -12.56 5.39
C LYS A 102 -25.68 -11.18 5.81
N GLU A 103 -26.56 -11.12 6.80
CA GLU A 103 -27.19 -9.85 7.24
C GLU A 103 -26.34 -9.07 8.24
N VAL A 104 -25.17 -9.61 8.61
CA VAL A 104 -24.24 -8.95 9.54
C VAL A 104 -23.78 -7.59 9.00
N LYS A 105 -23.92 -6.55 9.83
CA LYS A 105 -23.41 -5.21 9.52
C LYS A 105 -21.95 -5.03 9.97
N VAL A 106 -21.16 -4.31 9.18
CA VAL A 106 -19.74 -4.00 9.46
C VAL A 106 -19.56 -3.33 10.83
N GLU A 107 -20.48 -2.44 11.22
CA GLU A 107 -20.45 -1.75 12.51
C GLU A 107 -20.47 -2.71 13.69
N LYS A 108 -21.27 -3.78 13.62
CA LYS A 108 -21.33 -4.78 14.68
C LYS A 108 -20.00 -5.51 14.82
N ILE A 109 -19.36 -5.90 13.71
CA ILE A 109 -18.02 -6.52 13.73
C ILE A 109 -16.98 -5.54 14.33
N GLY A 110 -17.10 -4.24 14.02
CA GLY A 110 -16.29 -3.19 14.63
C GLY A 110 -16.44 -3.10 16.15
N ASN A 111 -17.68 -3.19 16.66
CA ASN A 111 -17.97 -3.18 18.10
C ASN A 111 -17.42 -4.43 18.80
N LEU A 112 -17.54 -5.60 18.16
CA LEU A 112 -16.91 -6.83 18.65
C LEU A 112 -15.39 -6.67 18.77
N ASN A 113 -14.74 -6.14 17.73
CA ASN A 113 -13.30 -5.92 17.73
C ASN A 113 -12.86 -4.95 18.85
N LYS A 114 -13.65 -3.91 19.15
CA LYS A 114 -13.41 -3.02 20.30
C LYS A 114 -13.49 -3.77 21.63
N LYS A 115 -14.55 -4.56 21.86
CA LYS A 115 -14.72 -5.35 23.10
C LYS A 115 -13.58 -6.36 23.31
N ILE A 116 -13.19 -7.08 22.26
CA ILE A 116 -12.04 -8.00 22.31
C ILE A 116 -10.74 -7.23 22.57
N GLY A 117 -10.56 -6.05 21.98
CA GLY A 117 -9.41 -5.20 22.26
C GLY A 117 -9.34 -4.76 23.72
N THR A 118 -10.48 -4.43 24.34
CA THR A 118 -10.56 -4.16 25.79
C THR A 118 -10.19 -5.39 26.60
N MET A 119 -10.70 -6.57 26.25
CA MET A 119 -10.36 -7.83 26.92
C MET A 119 -8.86 -8.13 26.82
N ALA A 120 -8.29 -8.06 25.61
CA ALA A 120 -6.87 -8.28 25.38
C ALA A 120 -6.02 -7.29 26.17
N SER A 121 -6.40 -6.00 26.20
CA SER A 121 -5.70 -4.99 26.99
C SER A 121 -5.72 -5.29 28.49
N LYS A 122 -6.84 -5.77 29.04
CA LYS A 122 -6.92 -6.17 30.46
C LYS A 122 -6.05 -7.39 30.77
N LEU A 123 -5.83 -8.27 29.79
CA LEU A 123 -4.90 -9.41 29.89
C LEU A 123 -3.43 -9.03 29.62
N GLY A 124 -3.12 -7.75 29.42
CA GLY A 124 -1.77 -7.31 29.04
C GLY A 124 -1.32 -7.78 27.65
N ILE A 125 -2.28 -8.15 26.78
CA ILE A 125 -2.07 -8.60 25.40
C ILE A 125 -2.32 -7.41 24.47
N GLY A 126 -1.28 -6.97 23.77
CA GLY A 126 -1.34 -5.83 22.85
C GLY A 126 -1.03 -6.22 21.40
N LEU A 127 -1.67 -5.56 20.44
CA LEU A 127 -1.22 -5.59 19.05
C LEU A 127 0.00 -4.66 18.91
N PRO A 128 1.13 -5.12 18.35
CA PRO A 128 2.25 -4.25 18.04
C PRO A 128 1.81 -3.11 17.13
N ILE A 129 2.47 -1.95 17.25
CA ILE A 129 2.15 -0.72 16.48
C ILE A 129 2.09 -1.02 14.97
N ALA A 130 2.99 -1.87 14.49
CA ALA A 130 3.02 -2.37 13.12
C ALA A 130 1.66 -2.87 12.60
N TYR A 131 0.95 -3.66 13.41
CA TYR A 131 -0.34 -4.26 13.03
C TYR A 131 -1.55 -3.42 13.45
N LYS A 132 -1.35 -2.47 14.37
CA LYS A 132 -2.38 -1.51 14.78
C LYS A 132 -2.62 -0.45 13.70
N TYR A 133 -1.56 0.10 13.11
CA TYR A 133 -1.64 1.16 12.09
C TYR A 133 -0.89 0.82 10.80
N PRO A 134 -1.17 -0.34 10.16
CA PRO A 134 -0.40 -0.81 9.01
C PRO A 134 -0.56 0.11 7.80
N SER A 135 -1.76 0.68 7.57
CA SER A 135 -2.04 1.58 6.45
C SER A 135 -1.21 2.85 6.51
N MET A 136 -1.12 3.46 7.70
CA MET A 136 -0.37 4.69 7.92
C MET A 136 1.13 4.46 7.80
N LEU A 137 1.65 3.35 8.35
CA LEU A 137 3.07 3.01 8.25
C LEU A 137 3.49 2.76 6.80
N ILE A 138 2.71 1.97 6.07
CA ILE A 138 3.00 1.70 4.65
C ILE A 138 2.89 2.99 3.83
N LEU A 139 1.90 3.85 4.11
CA LEU A 139 1.77 5.14 3.42
C LEU A 139 3.00 6.04 3.67
N CYS A 140 3.42 6.22 4.92
CA CYS A 140 4.59 7.03 5.26
C CYS A 140 5.87 6.48 4.61
N LEU A 141 6.00 5.15 4.58
CA LEU A 141 7.12 4.48 3.90
C LEU A 141 7.08 4.74 2.40
N SER A 142 5.93 4.56 1.75
CA SER A 142 5.75 4.83 0.32
C SER A 142 6.05 6.27 -0.06
N VAL A 143 5.57 7.24 0.72
CA VAL A 143 5.85 8.67 0.52
C VAL A 143 7.35 8.94 0.61
N SER A 144 8.01 8.38 1.63
CA SER A 144 9.46 8.57 1.85
C SER A 144 10.28 7.95 0.72
N LEU A 145 9.94 6.74 0.28
CA LEU A 145 10.62 6.06 -0.83
C LEU A 145 10.39 6.77 -2.16
N ALA A 146 9.16 7.21 -2.42
CA ALA A 146 8.83 7.98 -3.61
C ALA A 146 9.61 9.30 -3.66
N PHE A 147 9.77 9.97 -2.51
CA PHE A 147 10.56 11.19 -2.39
C PHE A 147 12.06 10.92 -2.64
N ILE A 148 12.63 9.90 -2.00
CA ILE A 148 14.04 9.51 -2.16
C ILE A 148 14.33 9.18 -3.62
N GLY A 149 13.50 8.35 -4.25
CA GLY A 149 13.71 7.94 -5.63
C GLY A 149 13.60 9.11 -6.62
N ASN A 150 12.65 10.02 -6.41
CA ASN A 150 12.52 11.23 -7.24
C ASN A 150 13.71 12.18 -7.06
N TYR A 151 14.21 12.32 -5.84
CA TYR A 151 15.41 13.11 -5.59
C TYR A 151 16.66 12.49 -6.25
N LEU A 152 16.84 11.18 -6.16
CA LEU A 152 17.94 10.48 -6.82
C LEU A 152 17.85 10.63 -8.34
N CYS A 153 16.67 10.43 -8.92
CA CYS A 153 16.45 10.67 -10.35
C CYS A 153 16.75 12.11 -10.74
N ARG A 154 16.38 13.08 -9.90
CA ARG A 154 16.73 14.48 -10.15
C ARG A 154 18.23 14.71 -10.22
N LYS A 155 19.01 14.06 -9.34
CA LYS A 155 20.46 14.26 -9.23
C LYS A 155 21.25 13.52 -10.30
N PHE A 156 20.82 12.32 -10.69
CA PHE A 156 21.56 11.46 -11.60
C PHE A 156 21.18 11.61 -13.08
N ILE A 157 20.11 12.36 -13.38
CA ILE A 157 19.60 12.51 -14.74
C ILE A 157 19.75 13.95 -15.18
N ASP A 158 20.30 14.12 -16.37
CA ASP A 158 20.36 15.41 -17.03
C ASP A 158 18.99 15.73 -17.64
N TRP A 159 18.22 16.54 -16.92
CA TRP A 159 16.88 16.95 -17.35
C TRP A 159 16.90 17.88 -18.55
N LYS A 160 17.96 18.68 -18.71
CA LYS A 160 18.08 19.61 -19.85
C LYS A 160 18.17 18.85 -21.16
N LYS A 161 19.03 17.83 -21.21
CA LYS A 161 19.15 16.96 -22.37
C LYS A 161 17.83 16.21 -22.67
N LEU A 162 17.13 15.76 -21.63
CA LEU A 162 15.84 15.10 -21.80
C LEU A 162 14.75 16.04 -22.35
N GLU A 163 14.78 17.31 -21.98
CA GLU A 163 13.82 18.31 -22.45
C GLU A 163 14.08 18.68 -23.92
N GLU A 164 15.35 18.89 -24.29
CA GLU A 164 15.78 19.09 -25.69
C GLU A 164 15.37 17.89 -26.58
N ASP A 165 15.57 16.67 -26.10
CA ASP A 165 15.15 15.43 -26.76
C ASP A 165 13.61 15.33 -26.89
N LYS A 166 12.85 15.79 -25.88
CA LYS A 166 11.38 15.82 -25.94
C LYS A 166 10.86 16.89 -26.89
N GLU A 167 11.47 18.07 -26.91
CA GLU A 167 11.05 19.18 -27.77
C GLU A 167 11.31 18.85 -29.23
N SER A 168 12.49 18.29 -29.55
CA SER A 168 12.82 17.78 -30.88
C SER A 168 11.83 16.69 -31.33
N LEU A 169 11.45 15.77 -30.44
CA LEU A 169 10.43 14.75 -30.70
C LEU A 169 9.03 15.35 -30.96
N SER A 170 8.62 16.35 -30.17
CA SER A 170 7.36 17.08 -30.35
C SER A 170 7.30 17.79 -31.70
N ASN A 171 8.40 18.46 -32.06
CA ASN A 171 8.53 19.18 -33.32
C ASN A 171 8.53 18.21 -34.51
N PHE A 172 9.16 17.04 -34.37
CA PHE A 172 9.11 15.98 -35.38
C PHE A 172 7.71 15.40 -35.54
N ARG A 173 6.99 15.09 -34.45
CA ARG A 173 5.59 14.61 -34.50
C ARG A 173 4.65 15.60 -35.17
N LYS A 174 4.81 16.91 -34.91
CA LYS A 174 4.05 17.96 -35.59
C LYS A 174 4.31 17.94 -37.10
N LYS A 175 5.60 17.93 -37.50
CA LYS A 175 6.01 17.85 -38.91
C LYS A 175 5.51 16.56 -39.61
N TYR A 176 5.53 15.43 -38.92
CA TYR A 176 5.04 14.14 -39.42
C TYR A 176 3.51 14.15 -39.61
N ARG A 177 2.76 14.76 -38.69
CA ARG A 177 1.30 14.91 -38.82
C ARG A 177 0.91 15.82 -39.99
N GLU A 178 1.69 16.88 -40.22
CA GLU A 178 1.50 17.81 -41.34
C GLU A 178 1.86 17.20 -42.70
N SER A 179 2.90 16.37 -42.75
CA SER A 179 3.32 15.68 -43.98
C SER A 179 2.40 14.52 -44.33
N LYS A 180 1.84 13.79 -43.36
CA LYS A 180 0.85 12.74 -43.60
C LYS A 180 -0.44 13.28 -44.25
N ARG A 181 -0.73 14.57 -44.07
CA ARG A 181 -1.81 15.30 -44.75
C ARG A 181 -1.48 15.72 -46.20
N LYS A 182 -0.20 15.78 -46.61
CA LYS A 182 0.23 16.17 -47.97
C LYS A 182 0.78 14.96 -48.73
N LYS A 183 0.04 14.40 -49.69
CA LYS A 183 0.49 13.28 -50.54
C LYS A 183 1.64 13.72 -51.48
N GLY A 184 2.74 12.96 -51.52
CA GLY A 184 3.87 13.13 -52.46
C GLY A 184 5.24 13.39 -51.81
N LYS A 185 6.33 13.20 -52.59
CA LYS A 185 7.81 13.27 -52.37
C LYS A 185 8.41 13.64 -50.99
N LYS A 186 7.74 14.45 -50.16
CA LYS A 186 8.09 14.73 -48.75
C LYS A 186 8.05 13.49 -47.85
N LYS A 187 7.30 12.45 -48.21
CA LYS A 187 7.22 11.19 -47.45
C LYS A 187 8.58 10.45 -47.38
N ARG A 188 9.33 10.44 -48.50
CA ARG A 188 10.63 9.74 -48.62
C ARG A 188 11.77 10.46 -47.89
N LYS A 189 11.69 11.80 -47.72
CA LYS A 189 12.60 12.57 -46.86
C LYS A 189 12.34 12.37 -45.37
N LEU A 190 11.14 11.94 -45.00
CA LEU A 190 10.80 11.62 -43.60
C LEU A 190 11.19 10.21 -43.21
N GLU A 191 11.15 9.25 -44.13
CA GLU A 191 11.70 7.90 -43.93
C GLU A 191 13.22 7.94 -43.65
N LEU A 192 13.96 8.85 -44.29
CA LEU A 192 15.39 9.09 -43.96
C LEU A 192 15.62 9.78 -42.61
N GLN A 193 14.59 10.40 -42.02
CA GLN A 193 14.63 10.97 -40.67
C GLN A 193 14.04 10.03 -39.61
N GLU A 194 13.57 8.83 -40.01
CA GLU A 194 13.11 7.81 -39.05
C GLU A 194 14.28 7.22 -38.25
N GLU A 195 15.49 7.17 -38.82
CA GLU A 195 16.70 6.66 -38.14
C GLU A 195 17.13 7.63 -37.00
N ASP A 196 17.21 8.93 -37.29
CA ASP A 196 17.43 9.97 -36.27
C ASP A 196 16.33 9.97 -35.19
N TYR A 197 15.10 9.63 -35.58
CA TYR A 197 13.95 9.52 -34.67
C TYR A 197 14.06 8.29 -33.75
N GLU A 198 14.47 7.14 -34.29
CA GLU A 198 14.72 5.95 -33.48
C GLU A 198 15.81 6.21 -32.44
N ASP A 199 16.85 6.96 -32.79
CA ASP A 199 17.93 7.28 -31.87
C ASP A 199 17.51 8.26 -30.76
N ILE A 200 16.72 9.29 -31.08
CA ILE A 200 16.13 10.18 -30.05
C ILE A 200 15.16 9.39 -29.16
N GLN A 201 14.33 8.54 -29.75
CA GLN A 201 13.41 7.69 -28.99
C GLN A 201 14.19 6.71 -28.10
N ARG A 202 15.26 6.08 -28.59
CA ARG A 202 16.16 5.22 -27.80
C ARG A 202 16.81 6.00 -26.66
N ASN A 203 17.25 7.23 -26.86
CA ASN A 203 17.80 8.07 -25.79
C ASN A 203 16.77 8.34 -24.68
N ILE A 204 15.54 8.70 -25.04
CA ILE A 204 14.45 8.89 -24.06
C ILE A 204 14.15 7.58 -23.30
N TRP A 205 14.13 6.45 -24.02
CA TRP A 205 13.95 5.13 -23.41
C TRP A 205 15.11 4.76 -22.47
N GLN A 206 16.36 5.01 -22.86
CA GLN A 206 17.52 4.74 -22.02
C GLN A 206 17.49 5.58 -20.74
N VAL A 207 17.09 6.85 -20.81
CA VAL A 207 16.90 7.70 -19.62
C VAL A 207 15.78 7.15 -18.73
N SER A 208 14.68 6.69 -19.32
CA SER A 208 13.57 6.08 -18.58
C SER A 208 13.95 4.73 -17.95
N ILE A 209 14.76 3.91 -18.62
CA ILE A 209 15.29 2.66 -18.09
C ILE A 209 16.27 2.94 -16.96
N LYS A 210 17.15 3.94 -17.09
CA LYS A 210 18.03 4.38 -16.00
C LYS A 210 17.20 4.80 -14.78
N GLN A 211 16.11 5.54 -14.96
CA GLN A 211 15.16 5.84 -13.87
C GLN A 211 14.62 4.56 -13.24
N ALA A 212 14.09 3.64 -14.06
CA ALA A 212 13.53 2.39 -13.58
C ALA A 212 14.55 1.54 -12.80
N ILE A 213 15.80 1.46 -13.25
CA ILE A 213 16.89 0.73 -12.57
C ILE A 213 17.15 1.30 -11.17
N PHE A 214 16.95 2.60 -10.94
CA PHE A 214 17.06 3.17 -9.60
C PHE A 214 15.84 2.92 -8.74
N TYR A 215 14.62 2.87 -9.27
CA TYR A 215 13.42 2.62 -8.46
C TYR A 215 13.16 1.15 -8.17
N LEU A 216 13.40 0.28 -9.16
CA LEU A 216 12.96 -1.11 -9.15
C LEU A 216 13.59 -1.93 -8.03
N PRO A 217 14.92 -1.86 -7.75
CA PRO A 217 15.52 -2.64 -6.67
C PRO A 217 14.97 -2.25 -5.30
N PHE A 218 14.87 -0.95 -5.01
CA PHE A 218 14.29 -0.49 -3.75
C PHE A 218 12.81 -0.89 -3.63
N PHE A 219 12.04 -0.72 -4.71
CA PHE A 219 10.64 -1.13 -4.72
C PHE A 219 10.48 -2.62 -4.40
N VAL A 220 11.26 -3.48 -5.07
CA VAL A 220 11.21 -4.95 -4.88
C VAL A 220 11.67 -5.35 -3.48
N ILE A 221 12.77 -4.78 -2.97
CA ILE A 221 13.28 -5.08 -1.62
C ILE A 221 12.25 -4.72 -0.55
N PHE A 222 11.69 -3.51 -0.62
CA PHE A 222 10.69 -3.08 0.36
C PHE A 222 9.37 -3.82 0.22
N LEU A 223 8.95 -4.17 -1.01
CA LEU A 223 7.77 -4.99 -1.24
C LEU A 223 7.94 -6.40 -0.64
N ALA A 224 9.08 -7.05 -0.88
CA ALA A 224 9.39 -8.37 -0.33
C ALA A 224 9.43 -8.33 1.20
N TRP A 225 10.04 -7.29 1.77
CA TRP A 225 10.09 -7.10 3.21
C TRP A 225 8.71 -6.84 3.82
N LEU A 226 7.85 -6.04 3.18
CA LEU A 226 6.46 -5.88 3.61
C LEU A 226 5.69 -7.20 3.53
N GLY A 227 5.95 -8.02 2.50
CA GLY A 227 5.39 -9.37 2.40
C GLY A 227 5.83 -10.28 3.53
N PHE A 228 7.10 -10.17 3.94
CA PHE A 228 7.62 -10.87 5.11
C PHE A 228 6.91 -10.41 6.40
N VAL A 229 6.74 -9.11 6.64
CA VAL A 229 6.11 -8.61 7.88
C VAL A 229 4.61 -8.87 7.93
N TYR A 230 3.89 -8.50 6.87
CA TYR A 230 2.43 -8.42 6.86
C TYR A 230 1.76 -9.68 6.30
N GLY A 231 2.38 -10.44 5.41
CA GLY A 231 1.76 -11.63 4.80
C GLY A 231 0.35 -11.33 4.25
N ASP A 232 -0.66 -12.12 4.64
CA ASP A 232 -2.06 -11.88 4.25
C ASP A 232 -2.81 -10.89 5.19
N TRP A 233 -2.11 -9.98 5.83
CA TRP A 233 -2.77 -8.98 6.66
C TRP A 233 -3.47 -7.93 5.79
N ILE A 234 -4.76 -7.72 6.06
CA ILE A 234 -5.53 -6.66 5.40
C ILE A 234 -5.11 -5.32 5.99
N VAL A 235 -4.46 -4.50 5.17
CA VAL A 235 -3.81 -3.24 5.58
C VAL A 235 -4.80 -2.09 5.56
N ALA A 236 -5.56 -1.95 4.48
CA ALA A 236 -6.46 -0.82 4.26
C ALA A 236 -7.82 -1.28 3.74
N PHE A 237 -8.88 -0.64 4.22
CA PHE A 237 -10.21 -0.76 3.64
C PHE A 237 -10.54 0.53 2.90
N LEU A 238 -11.01 0.41 1.67
CA LEU A 238 -11.47 1.58 0.93
C LEU A 238 -12.84 2.04 1.48
N PRO A 239 -13.10 3.36 1.48
CA PRO A 239 -14.40 3.91 1.86
C PRO A 239 -15.46 3.74 0.74
N PHE A 240 -15.04 3.24 -0.42
CA PHE A 240 -15.86 3.15 -1.62
C PHE A 240 -16.49 1.76 -1.77
N ASN A 241 -17.82 1.70 -1.67
CA ASN A 241 -18.58 0.44 -1.80
C ASN A 241 -18.91 0.05 -3.25
N TRP A 242 -18.76 0.97 -4.22
CA TRP A 242 -19.06 0.73 -5.64
C TRP A 242 -18.03 -0.16 -6.35
N LEU A 243 -16.86 -0.38 -5.73
CA LEU A 243 -15.87 -1.36 -6.19
C LEU A 243 -16.29 -2.81 -5.92
N SER A 244 -17.41 -3.04 -5.23
CA SER A 244 -17.92 -4.39 -4.92
C SER A 244 -18.71 -5.04 -6.07
N SER A 245 -19.07 -4.29 -7.11
CA SER A 245 -19.88 -4.77 -8.24
C SER A 245 -19.09 -4.96 -9.55
N GLY A 246 -19.36 -6.04 -10.28
CA GLY A 246 -18.83 -6.29 -11.62
C GLY A 246 -17.35 -6.71 -11.67
N LEU A 247 -16.65 -6.34 -12.75
CA LEU A 247 -15.22 -6.65 -12.98
C LEU A 247 -14.29 -6.01 -11.92
N LEU A 248 -14.77 -4.98 -11.23
CA LEU A 248 -14.05 -4.28 -10.17
C LEU A 248 -14.02 -5.07 -8.84
N ARG A 249 -14.86 -6.11 -8.69
CA ARG A 249 -14.82 -7.03 -7.54
C ARG A 249 -13.46 -7.69 -7.38
N TYR A 250 -12.72 -7.89 -8.48
CA TYR A 250 -11.36 -8.45 -8.47
C TYR A 250 -10.31 -7.48 -7.91
N ILE A 251 -10.54 -6.17 -7.98
CA ILE A 251 -9.69 -5.15 -7.35
C ILE A 251 -9.90 -5.14 -5.83
N GLY A 252 -11.09 -5.57 -5.38
CA GLY A 252 -11.41 -5.80 -3.98
C GLY A 252 -11.77 -4.53 -3.21
N VAL A 253 -12.46 -4.69 -2.08
CA VAL A 253 -12.81 -3.59 -1.16
C VAL A 253 -11.74 -3.39 -0.07
N SER A 254 -10.75 -4.28 -0.06
CA SER A 254 -9.61 -4.34 0.85
C SER A 254 -8.31 -4.39 0.06
N PHE A 255 -7.32 -3.64 0.53
CA PHE A 255 -5.95 -3.80 0.06
C PHE A 255 -5.10 -4.51 1.10
N ASN A 256 -4.43 -5.56 0.65
CA ASN A 256 -3.27 -6.11 1.33
C ASN A 256 -2.07 -5.16 1.19
N TYR A 257 -0.95 -5.51 1.82
CA TYR A 257 0.27 -4.70 1.78
C TYR A 257 0.70 -4.35 0.36
N TYR A 258 0.60 -5.29 -0.60
CA TYR A 258 1.05 -5.06 -1.98
C TYR A 258 0.22 -4.00 -2.69
N GLY A 259 -1.12 -4.08 -2.60
CA GLY A 259 -2.02 -3.15 -3.29
C GLY A 259 -1.93 -1.76 -2.70
N TRP A 260 -1.89 -1.67 -1.37
CA TRP A 260 -1.78 -0.38 -0.69
C TRP A 260 -0.41 0.26 -0.90
N PHE A 261 0.68 -0.52 -0.85
CA PHE A 261 2.03 -0.03 -1.14
C PHE A 261 2.15 0.44 -2.59
N PHE A 262 1.67 -0.35 -3.56
CA PHE A 262 1.68 0.03 -4.97
C PHE A 262 0.91 1.34 -5.20
N LEU A 263 -0.34 1.41 -4.73
CA LEU A 263 -1.18 2.59 -4.93
C LEU A 263 -0.55 3.85 -4.32
N SER A 264 -0.08 3.76 -3.06
CA SER A 264 0.56 4.88 -2.39
C SER A 264 1.89 5.26 -3.04
N PHE A 265 2.75 4.29 -3.34
CA PHE A 265 4.05 4.55 -3.95
C PHE A 265 3.93 5.23 -5.31
N PHE A 266 3.12 4.69 -6.23
CA PHE A 266 2.97 5.27 -7.56
C PHE A 266 2.21 6.60 -7.54
N GLY A 267 1.17 6.73 -6.70
CA GLY A 267 0.43 7.98 -6.53
C GLY A 267 1.34 9.11 -6.05
N PHE A 268 2.15 8.85 -5.01
CA PHE A 268 3.09 9.84 -4.51
C PHE A 268 4.31 10.02 -5.40
N ALA A 269 4.77 8.98 -6.10
CA ALA A 269 5.87 9.11 -7.05
C ALA A 269 5.52 10.07 -8.19
N TYR A 270 4.28 9.99 -8.71
CA TYR A 270 3.78 10.93 -9.71
C TYR A 270 3.66 12.35 -9.13
N PHE A 271 3.05 12.50 -7.96
CA PHE A 271 2.92 13.79 -7.28
C PHE A 271 4.27 14.47 -7.01
N TRP A 272 5.25 13.72 -6.52
CA TRP A 272 6.59 14.24 -6.27
C TRP A 272 7.34 14.60 -7.55
N ARG A 273 7.10 13.86 -8.64
CA ARG A 273 7.71 14.16 -9.93
C ARG A 273 7.29 15.53 -10.41
N GLU A 274 5.99 15.82 -10.35
CA GLU A 274 5.41 17.12 -10.74
C GLU A 274 6.01 18.29 -9.94
N ILE A 275 6.28 18.09 -8.64
CA ILE A 275 6.82 19.14 -7.78
C ILE A 275 8.34 19.30 -7.92
N LEU A 276 9.07 18.19 -8.06
CA LEU A 276 10.54 18.19 -7.98
C LEU A 276 11.22 18.35 -9.33
N VAL A 277 10.55 17.94 -10.41
CA VAL A 277 11.00 18.09 -11.79
C VAL A 277 10.17 19.23 -12.39
N PRO A 278 10.60 20.49 -12.28
CA PRO A 278 10.02 21.54 -13.11
C PRO A 278 10.28 21.18 -14.57
N GLU A 279 9.28 21.44 -15.43
CA GLU A 279 9.49 21.59 -16.87
C GLU A 279 10.66 22.57 -17.11
#